data_AF-A0A183DWS7-F1
#
_entry.id   AF-A0A183DWS7-F1
#
_cell.length_a   1.000
_cell.length_b   1.000
_cell.length_c   1.000
_cell.angle_alpha   90.00
_cell.angle_beta   90.00
_cell.angle_gamma   90.00
#
_symmetry.space_group_name_H-M   'P 1'
#
loop_
_entity.id
_entity.type
_entity.pdbx_description
1 polymer ?
#
loop_
_entity_poly.entity_id
_entity_poly.type
_entity_poly.pdbx_seq_one_letter_code
_entity_poly.pdbx_strand_id
1 'polypeptide(L)'
;MFEIMKTFGEEFKNEWWRDLFQVAFRIFDVMKLAEEQNEKREWMRTTCNHALYAVVDVFTQYYSVLSTILLTNIYEQLYWCAQQENEQLARSAINCLESLILLNGSKFTSSMWDETIVLIANIFNITLPHS
;
A
#
# COMPACT_ATOMS: atom_id res chain seq x y z
N MET A 1 -7.64 -11.25 -9.35
CA MET A 1 -8.33 -10.66 -8.17
C MET A 1 -8.46 -9.16 -8.34
N PHE A 2 -7.36 -8.39 -8.35
CA PHE A 2 -7.41 -6.93 -8.50
C PHE A 2 -8.08 -6.45 -9.79
N GLU A 3 -7.90 -7.13 -10.92
CA GLU A 3 -8.62 -6.80 -12.17
C GLU A 3 -10.15 -6.91 -12.03
N ILE A 4 -10.65 -7.86 -11.23
CA ILE A 4 -12.10 -8.01 -10.97
C ILE A 4 -12.56 -6.83 -10.11
N MET A 5 -11.78 -6.45 -9.08
CA MET A 5 -12.08 -5.28 -8.25
C MET A 5 -12.09 -3.99 -9.07
N LYS A 6 -11.18 -3.85 -10.04
CA LYS A 6 -11.15 -2.68 -10.94
C LYS A 6 -12.33 -2.64 -11.89
N THR A 7 -12.68 -3.78 -12.48
CA THR A 7 -13.70 -3.87 -13.53
C THR A 7 -15.13 -3.82 -12.96
N PHE A 8 -15.36 -4.46 -11.82
CA PHE A 8 -16.72 -4.65 -11.25
C PHE A 8 -16.91 -3.98 -9.88
N GLY A 9 -15.94 -3.18 -9.42
CA GLY A 9 -15.98 -2.57 -8.08
C GLY A 9 -17.14 -1.59 -7.87
N GLU A 10 -17.71 -1.03 -8.94
CA GLU A 10 -18.92 -0.20 -8.85
C GLU A 10 -20.16 -0.99 -8.41
N GLU A 11 -20.22 -2.29 -8.68
CA GLU A 11 -21.32 -3.16 -8.26
C GLU A 11 -21.13 -3.70 -6.83
N PHE A 12 -19.99 -3.42 -6.19
CA PHE A 12 -19.69 -3.95 -4.87
C PHE A 12 -20.32 -3.13 -3.76
N LYS A 13 -20.83 -3.83 -2.73
CA LYS A 13 -21.29 -3.19 -1.50
C LYS A 13 -20.10 -2.64 -0.71
N ASN A 14 -20.32 -1.52 -0.02
CA ASN A 14 -19.31 -0.89 0.84
C ASN A 14 -18.70 -1.85 1.87
N GLU A 15 -19.50 -2.78 2.40
CA GLU A 15 -19.04 -3.79 3.36
C GLU A 15 -18.00 -4.76 2.76
N TRP A 16 -18.14 -5.12 1.48
CA TRP A 16 -17.26 -6.09 0.82
C TRP A 16 -15.85 -5.57 0.59
N TRP A 17 -15.67 -4.25 0.48
CA TRP A 17 -14.35 -3.66 0.35
C TRP A 17 -13.45 -4.01 1.54
N ARG A 18 -14.00 -4.05 2.77
CA ARG A 18 -13.24 -4.46 3.95
C ARG A 18 -12.76 -5.90 3.84
N ASP A 19 -13.65 -6.82 3.49
CA ASP A 19 -13.34 -8.24 3.37
C ASP A 19 -12.33 -8.51 2.23
N LEU A 20 -12.53 -7.87 1.08
CA LEU A 20 -11.65 -7.99 -0.08
C LEU A 20 -10.24 -7.47 0.22
N PHE A 21 -10.14 -6.29 0.83
CA PHE A 21 -8.84 -5.75 1.20
C PHE A 21 -8.20 -6.50 2.37
N GLN A 22 -8.97 -7.10 3.27
CA GLN A 22 -8.41 -8.00 4.27
C GLN A 22 -7.73 -9.21 3.62
N VAL A 23 -8.33 -9.79 2.58
CA VAL A 23 -7.69 -10.86 1.81
C VAL A 23 -6.47 -10.35 1.02
N ALA A 24 -6.56 -9.16 0.43
CA ALA A 24 -5.42 -8.55 -0.26
C ALA A 24 -4.25 -8.26 0.69
N PHE A 25 -4.53 -7.76 1.90
CA PHE A 25 -3.52 -7.44 2.90
C PHE A 25 -2.85 -8.68 3.50
N ARG A 26 -3.52 -9.84 3.50
CA ARG A 26 -2.87 -11.11 3.87
C ARG A 26 -1.67 -11.45 2.99
N ILE A 27 -1.62 -10.96 1.74
CA ILE A 27 -0.43 -11.12 0.89
C ILE A 27 0.80 -10.53 1.59
N PHE A 28 0.64 -9.36 2.23
CA PHE A 28 1.68 -8.68 2.99
C PHE A 28 1.98 -9.36 4.33
N ASP A 29 0.97 -9.94 4.99
CA ASP A 29 1.20 -10.65 6.25
C ASP A 29 1.97 -11.98 6.07
N VAL A 30 1.68 -12.73 5.00
CA VAL A 30 2.46 -13.94 4.67
C VAL A 30 3.94 -13.59 4.45
N MET A 31 4.23 -12.39 3.93
CA MET A 31 5.62 -11.93 3.75
C MET A 31 6.32 -11.58 5.06
N LYS A 32 5.59 -11.07 6.06
CA LYS A 32 6.17 -10.83 7.39
C LYS A 32 6.62 -12.14 8.04
N LEU A 33 5.90 -13.23 7.77
CA LEU A 33 6.09 -14.55 8.39
C LEU A 33 7.07 -15.47 7.65
N ALA A 34 7.48 -15.15 6.42
CA ALA A 34 8.46 -15.98 5.71
C ALA A 34 9.80 -16.03 6.47
N GLU A 35 10.13 -17.20 7.02
CA GLU A 35 11.32 -17.47 7.85
C GLU A 35 12.58 -17.74 7.00
N GLU A 36 12.44 -18.27 5.77
CA GLU A 36 13.57 -18.58 4.88
C GLU A 36 13.98 -17.38 4.01
N GLN A 37 15.21 -16.87 4.21
CA GLN A 37 15.72 -15.65 3.57
C GLN A 37 15.77 -15.67 2.03
N ASN A 38 15.81 -16.84 1.40
CA ASN A 38 15.94 -16.94 -0.06
C ASN A 38 14.58 -16.90 -0.76
N GLU A 39 13.60 -17.66 -0.26
CA GLU A 39 12.22 -17.60 -0.74
C GLU A 39 11.58 -16.23 -0.48
N LYS A 40 11.86 -15.63 0.70
CA LYS A 40 11.42 -14.27 1.04
C LYS A 40 11.92 -13.23 0.03
N ARG A 41 13.19 -13.31 -0.39
CA ARG A 41 13.79 -12.36 -1.35
C ARG A 41 13.21 -12.49 -2.75
N GLU A 42 13.03 -13.71 -3.23
CA GLU A 42 12.48 -13.95 -4.57
C GLU A 42 10.99 -13.54 -4.64
N TRP A 43 10.22 -13.85 -3.60
CA TRP A 43 8.80 -13.51 -3.53
C TRP A 43 8.55 -12.00 -3.30
N MET A 44 9.43 -11.32 -2.55
CA MET A 44 9.41 -9.86 -2.40
C MET A 44 9.64 -9.12 -3.73
N ARG A 45 10.49 -9.66 -4.62
CA ARG A 45 10.93 -8.93 -5.81
C ARG A 45 9.83 -8.80 -6.86
N THR A 46 8.99 -9.82 -7.01
CA THR A 46 7.93 -9.86 -8.03
C THR A 46 6.54 -9.78 -7.43
N THR A 47 6.13 -10.71 -6.56
CA THR A 47 4.73 -10.79 -6.11
C THR A 47 4.30 -9.60 -5.26
N CYS A 48 5.12 -9.22 -4.27
CA CYS A 48 4.84 -8.08 -3.38
C CYS A 48 4.69 -6.77 -4.15
N ASN A 49 5.61 -6.55 -5.08
CA ASN A 49 5.67 -5.31 -5.85
C ASN A 49 4.41 -5.13 -6.70
N HIS A 50 4.02 -6.17 -7.44
CA HIS A 50 2.79 -6.14 -8.23
C HIS A 50 1.53 -5.99 -7.37
N ALA A 51 1.48 -6.65 -6.20
CA ALA A 51 0.37 -6.53 -5.28
C ALA A 51 0.25 -5.10 -4.71
N LEU A 52 1.37 -4.47 -4.34
CA LEU A 52 1.40 -3.11 -3.81
C LEU A 52 0.85 -2.09 -4.82
N TYR A 53 1.32 -2.15 -6.06
CA TYR A 53 0.79 -1.30 -7.13
C TYR A 53 -0.69 -1.57 -7.38
N ALA A 54 -1.11 -2.83 -7.47
CA ALA A 54 -2.51 -3.16 -7.73
C ALA A 54 -3.45 -2.70 -6.61
N VAL A 55 -3.00 -2.79 -5.34
CA VAL A 55 -3.72 -2.29 -4.17
C VAL A 55 -3.90 -0.77 -4.25
N VAL A 56 -2.84 -0.03 -4.58
CA VAL A 56 -2.86 1.44 -4.67
C VAL A 56 -3.66 1.93 -5.88
N ASP A 57 -3.61 1.20 -6.99
CA ASP A 57 -4.39 1.44 -8.21
C ASP A 57 -5.89 1.34 -7.93
N VAL A 58 -6.33 0.22 -7.32
CA VAL A 58 -7.73 0.02 -6.90
C VAL A 58 -8.15 1.06 -5.87
N PHE A 59 -7.29 1.35 -4.89
CA PHE A 59 -7.55 2.39 -3.89
C PHE A 59 -7.80 3.76 -4.53
N THR A 60 -6.98 4.13 -5.51
CA THR A 60 -7.08 5.39 -6.22
C THR A 60 -8.34 5.47 -7.09
N GLN A 61 -8.66 4.38 -7.78
CA GLN A 61 -9.86 4.30 -8.61
C GLN A 61 -11.15 4.49 -7.77
N TYR A 62 -11.22 3.87 -6.60
CA TYR A 62 -12.41 3.92 -5.71
C TYR A 62 -12.19 4.79 -4.47
N TYR A 63 -11.35 5.83 -4.57
CA TYR A 63 -10.94 6.67 -3.45
C TYR A 63 -12.11 7.22 -2.63
N SER A 64 -13.20 7.63 -3.28
CA SER A 64 -14.38 8.20 -2.61
C SER A 64 -14.97 7.27 -1.54
N VAL A 65 -14.90 5.97 -1.76
CA VAL A 65 -15.39 4.95 -0.82
C VAL A 65 -14.26 4.48 0.10
N LEU A 66 -13.09 4.21 -0.46
CA LEU A 66 -12.01 3.51 0.26
C LEU A 66 -11.22 4.41 1.20
N SER A 67 -11.16 5.72 0.93
CA SER A 67 -10.35 6.66 1.71
C SER A 67 -10.72 6.71 3.20
N THR A 68 -12.00 6.56 3.55
CA THR A 68 -12.46 6.55 4.95
C THR A 68 -12.28 5.20 5.65
N ILE A 69 -11.98 4.14 4.90
CA ILE A 69 -12.01 2.76 5.38
C ILE A 69 -10.61 2.16 5.45
N LEU A 70 -9.76 2.47 4.47
CA LEU A 70 -8.53 1.73 4.20
C LEU A 70 -7.28 2.61 4.13
N LEU A 71 -7.40 3.94 4.16
CA LEU A 71 -6.24 4.82 3.96
C LEU A 71 -5.11 4.51 4.95
N THR A 72 -5.45 4.40 6.24
CA THR A 72 -4.50 4.05 7.29
C THR A 72 -3.84 2.69 7.02
N ASN A 73 -4.60 1.68 6.58
CA ASN A 73 -4.03 0.36 6.25
C ASN A 73 -3.10 0.39 5.04
N ILE A 74 -3.41 1.21 4.03
CA ILE A 74 -2.52 1.44 2.88
C ILE A 74 -1.21 2.08 3.35
N TYR A 75 -1.28 3.07 4.24
CA TYR A 75 -0.11 3.70 4.81
C TYR A 75 0.76 2.74 5.63
N GLU A 76 0.15 1.86 6.41
CA GLU A 76 0.87 0.80 7.14
C GLU A 76 1.62 -0.13 6.17
N GLN A 77 0.98 -0.53 5.06
CA GLN A 77 1.65 -1.39 4.06
C GLN A 77 2.76 -0.64 3.32
N LEU A 78 2.54 0.62 2.94
CA LEU A 78 3.55 1.45 2.27
C LEU A 78 4.76 1.68 3.18
N TYR A 79 4.50 2.01 4.45
CA TYR A 79 5.55 2.16 5.46
C TYR A 79 6.37 0.88 5.58
N TRP A 80 5.71 -0.25 5.81
CA TRP A 80 6.38 -1.55 5.96
C TRP A 80 7.21 -1.91 4.72
N CYS A 81 6.66 -1.72 3.52
CA CYS A 81 7.37 -1.97 2.26
C CYS A 81 8.59 -1.04 2.08
N ALA A 82 8.50 0.21 2.53
CA ALA A 82 9.59 1.18 2.46
C ALA A 82 10.76 0.85 3.42
N GLN A 83 10.52 0.10 4.50
CA GLN A 83 11.58 -0.32 5.43
C GLN A 83 12.34 -1.58 4.99
N GLN A 84 11.90 -2.26 3.94
CA GLN A 84 12.51 -3.52 3.55
C GLN A 84 13.90 -3.29 2.94
N GLU A 85 14.84 -4.20 3.22
CA GLU A 85 16.21 -4.17 2.64
C GLU A 85 16.23 -4.28 1.11
N ASN A 86 15.13 -4.73 0.51
CA ASN A 86 14.99 -4.81 -0.93
C ASN A 86 14.72 -3.42 -1.52
N GLU A 87 15.77 -2.81 -2.07
CA GLU A 87 15.72 -1.49 -2.71
C GLU A 87 14.59 -1.35 -3.74
N GLN A 88 14.29 -2.42 -4.50
CA GLN A 88 13.24 -2.37 -5.51
C GLN A 88 11.85 -2.26 -4.86
N LEU A 89 11.62 -2.98 -3.77
CA LEU A 89 10.35 -2.90 -3.04
C LEU A 89 10.21 -1.56 -2.32
N ALA A 90 11.28 -1.09 -1.67
CA ALA A 90 11.29 0.21 -1.02
C ALA A 90 11.00 1.33 -2.04
N ARG A 91 11.68 1.30 -3.20
CA ARG A 91 11.42 2.25 -4.29
C ARG A 91 10.00 2.18 -4.83
N SER A 92 9.44 0.98 -5.00
CA SER A 92 8.05 0.81 -5.40
C SER A 92 7.08 1.39 -4.39
N ALA A 93 7.35 1.26 -3.09
CA ALA A 93 6.53 1.88 -2.05
C ALA A 93 6.54 3.41 -2.15
N ILE A 94 7.70 4.03 -2.36
CA ILE A 94 7.80 5.47 -2.57
C ILE A 94 7.03 5.91 -3.81
N ASN A 95 7.22 5.22 -4.94
CA ASN A 95 6.51 5.53 -6.18
C ASN A 95 4.98 5.37 -6.05
N CYS A 96 4.54 4.36 -5.30
CA CYS A 96 3.13 4.13 -4.99
C CYS A 96 2.56 5.27 -4.13
N LEU A 97 3.30 5.69 -3.09
CA LEU A 97 2.92 6.81 -2.24
C LEU A 97 2.82 8.11 -3.05
N GLU A 98 3.81 8.38 -3.90
CA GLU A 98 3.80 9.53 -4.81
C GLU A 98 2.59 9.51 -5.74
N SER A 99 2.32 8.37 -6.39
CA SER A 99 1.16 8.21 -7.28
C SER A 99 -0.16 8.41 -6.55
N LEU A 100 -0.28 7.87 -5.35
CA LEU A 100 -1.47 8.00 -4.50
C LEU A 100 -1.73 9.47 -4.14
N ILE A 101 -0.68 10.22 -3.77
CA ILE A 101 -0.78 11.66 -3.46
C ILE A 101 -1.07 12.47 -4.72
N LEU A 102 -0.41 12.18 -5.84
CA LEU A 102 -0.59 12.92 -7.08
C LEU A 102 -2.01 12.77 -7.65
N LEU A 103 -2.59 11.57 -7.55
CA LEU A 103 -3.92 11.27 -8.09
C LEU A 103 -5.07 11.64 -7.14
N ASN A 104 -4.86 11.60 -5.83
CA ASN A 104 -5.92 11.78 -4.84
C ASN A 104 -5.72 12.97 -3.89
N GLY A 105 -4.54 13.59 -3.85
CA GLY A 105 -4.18 14.62 -2.87
C GLY A 105 -5.06 15.87 -2.91
N SER A 106 -5.68 16.16 -4.06
CA SER A 106 -6.69 17.23 -4.18
C SER A 106 -7.99 16.94 -3.42
N LYS A 107 -8.26 15.66 -3.12
CA LYS A 107 -9.43 15.18 -2.39
C LYS A 107 -9.11 14.84 -0.92
N PHE A 108 -7.89 15.09 -0.46
CA PHE A 108 -7.48 14.81 0.91
C PHE A 108 -8.07 15.85 1.86
N THR A 109 -8.56 15.39 2.99
CA THR A 109 -8.92 16.27 4.10
C THR A 109 -7.66 16.70 4.86
N SER A 110 -7.78 17.72 5.71
CA SER A 110 -6.66 18.15 6.56
C SER A 110 -6.10 17.01 7.42
N SER A 111 -6.96 16.11 7.90
CA SER A 111 -6.55 14.94 8.69
C SER A 111 -5.76 13.93 7.86
N MET A 112 -6.19 13.67 6.63
CA MET A 112 -5.50 12.75 5.71
C MET A 112 -4.13 13.28 5.32
N TRP A 113 -4.01 14.60 5.12
CA TRP A 113 -2.73 15.25 4.90
C TRP A 113 -1.81 15.13 6.11
N ASP A 114 -2.31 15.31 7.33
CA ASP A 114 -1.52 15.12 8.55
C ASP A 114 -0.93 13.70 8.63
N GLU A 115 -1.77 12.67 8.42
CA GLU A 115 -1.34 11.27 8.35
C GLU A 115 -0.31 11.03 7.22
N THR A 116 -0.51 11.65 6.06
CA THR A 116 0.41 11.56 4.91
C THR A 116 1.79 12.12 5.26
N ILE A 117 1.82 13.30 5.89
CA ILE A 117 3.07 13.97 6.26
C ILE A 117 3.80 13.17 7.33
N VAL A 118 3.08 12.64 8.32
CA VAL A 118 3.64 11.74 9.34
C VAL A 118 4.26 10.49 8.69
N LEU A 119 3.55 9.87 7.74
CA LEU A 119 4.07 8.72 6.99
C LEU A 119 5.37 9.08 6.25
N ILE A 120 5.39 10.18 5.50
CA ILE A 120 6.57 10.62 4.75
C ILE A 120 7.75 10.88 5.71
N ALA A 121 7.51 11.57 6.82
CA ALA A 121 8.53 11.83 7.82
C ALA A 121 9.09 10.54 8.43
N ASN A 122 8.23 9.55 8.71
CA ASN A 122 8.64 8.26 9.22
C ASN A 122 9.49 7.50 8.20
N ILE A 123 9.06 7.44 6.93
CA ILE A 123 9.82 6.82 5.83
C ILE A 123 11.18 7.51 5.65
N PHE A 124 11.22 8.84 5.76
CA PHE A 124 12.47 9.59 5.66
C PHE A 124 13.42 9.26 6.81
N ASN A 125 12.93 9.22 8.05
CA ASN A 125 13.77 8.93 9.22
C ASN A 125 14.42 7.54 9.20
N ILE A 126 13.76 6.54 8.62
CA ILE A 126 14.28 5.17 8.52
C ILE A 126 15.22 4.96 7.32
N THR A 127 15.17 5.85 6.33
CA THR A 127 16.03 5.80 5.13
C THR A 127 17.31 6.62 5.31
N LEU A 128 17.37 7.46 6.35
CA LEU A 128 18.61 8.12 6.75
C LEU A 128 19.63 7.08 7.22
N PRO A 129 20.89 7.15 6.76
CA PRO A 129 21.95 6.31 7.30
C PRO A 129 22.14 6.68 8.77
N HIS A 130 21.88 5.74 9.68
CA HIS A 130 22.27 5.88 11.08
C HIS A 130 23.80 5.99 11.14
N SER A 131 24.31 7.16 11.54
CA SER A 131 25.75 7.38 11.78
C SER A 131 26.24 6.66 13.02
#